data_AF-A0A1I5B7K2-F1
#
_entry.id   AF-A0A1I5B7K2-F1
#
_cell.length_a   1.000
_cell.length_b   1.000
_cell.length_c   1.000
_cell.angle_alpha   90.00
_cell.angle_beta   90.00
_cell.angle_gamma   90.00
#
_symmetry.space_group_name_H-M   'P 1'
#
loop_
_entity.id
_entity.type
_entity.pdbx_description
1 polymer ?
#
loop_
_entity_poly.entity_id
_entity_poly.type
_entity_poly.pdbx_seq_one_letter_code
_entity_poly.pdbx_strand_id
1 'polypeptide(L)'
;MSTLQEAKVLVTGGAGFIGSHLVDQLLTAGADSVVVLDNLVNGTRANLVHLDDDPRVRLVEGDIRDEDARNAALGDVDVVYHLACLGVRHSLHEPMENHSVNAEGTLQLLQGAKGRGVNRFIYVSTSEVFGTAQYAPMDERHPTWPETVYGASKLAGEAYARAHFRTYGMDTVVVRPFNTYGPRSHFEGDSGEVLPRTIVRVLAGLRPIVFGDGEQTRDFMHVSDTAAALVLLGSAEGIAGETLNLGSGEEVSMNTLCADVARAAGRPDLEPIHDDARPGDVRRLLGDPSLMASLTGFRPRVSFADGVDDLVEWFKNGPTPLDDMVTRVKERNWEATEVPV
;
A
#
# COMPACT_ATOMS: atom_id res chain seq x y z
N MET A 1 -9.12 6.71 -26.41
CA MET A 1 -9.13 7.95 -25.61
C MET A 1 -8.96 7.49 -24.17
N SER A 2 -8.01 8.08 -23.42
CA SER A 2 -7.74 7.69 -22.03
C SER A 2 -9.03 7.73 -21.23
N THR A 3 -9.51 6.61 -20.70
CA THR A 3 -10.74 6.55 -19.90
C THR A 3 -10.63 7.28 -18.57
N LEU A 4 -9.46 7.83 -18.22
CA LEU A 4 -9.28 8.67 -17.04
C LEU A 4 -9.44 10.17 -17.32
N GLN A 5 -9.32 10.60 -18.58
CA GLN A 5 -9.56 11.99 -18.92
C GLN A 5 -11.05 12.28 -18.77
N GLU A 6 -11.38 13.24 -17.91
CA GLU A 6 -12.76 13.59 -17.51
C GLU A 6 -13.48 12.53 -16.63
N ALA A 7 -12.76 11.54 -16.10
CA ALA A 7 -13.38 10.52 -15.24
C ALA A 7 -13.62 11.04 -13.82
N LYS A 8 -14.72 10.59 -13.21
CA LYS A 8 -15.01 10.79 -11.79
C LYS A 8 -14.51 9.58 -11.01
N VAL A 9 -13.60 9.80 -10.08
CA VAL A 9 -12.86 8.73 -9.43
C VAL A 9 -13.14 8.71 -7.93
N LEU A 10 -13.33 7.52 -7.35
CA LEU A 10 -13.26 7.31 -5.90
C LEU A 10 -11.94 6.65 -5.53
N VAL A 11 -11.22 7.21 -4.57
CA VAL A 11 -10.05 6.60 -3.91
C VAL A 11 -10.37 6.38 -2.44
N THR A 12 -10.63 5.14 -2.03
CA THR A 12 -10.73 4.83 -0.59
C THR A 12 -9.32 4.68 -0.02
N GLY A 13 -9.05 5.19 1.18
CA GLY A 13 -7.69 5.23 1.74
C GLY A 13 -6.82 6.30 1.07
N GLY A 14 -7.45 7.29 0.42
CA GLY A 14 -6.76 8.31 -0.37
C GLY A 14 -5.99 9.33 0.47
N ALA A 15 -6.20 9.41 1.79
CA ALA A 15 -5.38 10.22 2.68
C ALA A 15 -4.19 9.44 3.27
N GLY A 16 -4.07 8.15 2.96
CA GLY A 16 -2.95 7.29 3.34
C GLY A 16 -1.71 7.47 2.46
N PHE A 17 -0.70 6.64 2.73
CA PHE A 17 0.58 6.63 2.01
C PHE A 17 0.40 6.51 0.49
N ILE A 18 0.06 5.32 -0.04
CA ILE A 18 -0.08 5.09 -1.49
C ILE A 18 -1.23 5.92 -2.07
N GLY A 19 -2.35 6.01 -1.32
CA GLY A 19 -3.57 6.68 -1.78
C GLY A 19 -3.37 8.15 -2.11
N SER A 20 -2.61 8.89 -1.30
CA SER A 20 -2.38 10.32 -1.54
C SER A 20 -1.54 10.58 -2.79
N HIS A 21 -0.54 9.73 -3.07
CA HIS A 21 0.22 9.80 -4.32
C HIS A 21 -0.64 9.44 -5.53
N LEU A 22 -1.55 8.48 -5.38
CA LEU A 22 -2.52 8.15 -6.43
C LEU A 22 -3.45 9.33 -6.72
N VAL A 23 -3.96 10.02 -5.68
CA VAL A 23 -4.80 11.23 -5.86
C VAL A 23 -4.04 12.29 -6.66
N ASP A 24 -2.79 12.60 -6.29
CA ASP A 24 -1.93 13.56 -6.99
C ASP A 24 -1.78 13.21 -8.49
N GLN A 25 -1.51 11.94 -8.79
CA GLN A 25 -1.29 11.49 -10.15
C GLN A 25 -2.58 11.36 -10.97
N LEU A 26 -3.73 11.06 -10.35
CA LEU A 26 -5.04 11.06 -11.02
C LEU A 26 -5.43 12.46 -11.49
N LEU A 27 -5.21 13.48 -10.65
CA LEU A 27 -5.44 14.89 -11.00
C LEU A 27 -4.54 15.33 -12.16
N THR A 28 -3.28 14.89 -12.13
CA THR A 28 -2.30 15.17 -13.21
C THR A 28 -2.67 14.44 -14.50
N ALA A 29 -3.25 13.24 -14.40
CA ALA A 29 -3.75 12.45 -15.53
C ALA A 29 -5.07 12.99 -16.13
N GLY A 30 -5.65 14.04 -15.54
CA GLY A 30 -6.82 14.72 -16.09
C GLY A 30 -8.17 14.19 -15.61
N ALA A 31 -8.23 13.53 -14.45
CA ALA A 31 -9.49 13.20 -13.80
C ALA A 31 -10.35 14.47 -13.60
N ASP A 32 -11.65 14.37 -13.87
CA ASP A 32 -12.62 15.47 -13.67
C ASP A 32 -12.78 15.78 -12.18
N SER A 33 -12.93 14.71 -11.38
CA SER A 33 -12.98 14.82 -9.93
C SER A 33 -12.43 13.57 -9.25
N VAL A 34 -11.88 13.77 -8.05
CA VAL A 34 -11.39 12.71 -7.18
C VAL A 34 -12.06 12.84 -5.82
N VAL A 35 -12.93 11.89 -5.52
CA VAL A 35 -13.50 11.70 -4.19
C VAL A 35 -12.56 10.82 -3.38
N VAL A 36 -12.16 11.28 -2.20
CA VAL A 36 -11.40 10.49 -1.24
C VAL A 36 -12.34 10.03 -0.13
N LEU A 37 -12.36 8.72 0.18
CA LEU A 37 -13.02 8.19 1.37
C LEU A 37 -11.96 7.69 2.33
N ASP A 38 -11.83 8.30 3.50
CA ASP A 38 -10.81 7.95 4.49
C ASP A 38 -11.31 8.24 5.90
N ASN A 39 -11.01 7.38 6.87
CA ASN A 39 -11.39 7.59 8.27
C ASN A 39 -10.27 8.25 9.09
N LEU A 40 -9.11 8.53 8.46
CA LEU A 40 -7.95 9.20 9.06
C LEU A 40 -7.33 8.46 10.25
N VAL A 41 -7.60 7.16 10.41
CA VAL A 41 -6.94 6.32 11.43
C VAL A 41 -5.47 6.14 11.10
N ASN A 42 -5.18 5.74 9.86
CA ASN A 42 -3.81 5.66 9.32
C ASN A 42 -3.53 6.78 8.31
N GLY A 43 -4.55 7.24 7.58
CA GLY A 43 -4.43 8.41 6.72
C GLY A 43 -4.29 9.70 7.51
N THR A 44 -3.83 10.76 6.87
CA THR A 44 -3.78 12.10 7.48
C THR A 44 -4.18 13.17 6.47
N ARG A 45 -4.94 14.16 6.93
CA ARG A 45 -5.29 15.35 6.11
C ARG A 45 -4.05 16.08 5.60
N ALA A 46 -2.93 16.02 6.34
CA ALA A 46 -1.66 16.61 5.92
C ALA A 46 -1.15 16.07 4.57
N ASN A 47 -1.53 14.85 4.19
CA ASN A 47 -1.17 14.27 2.88
C ASN A 47 -1.97 14.86 1.72
N LEU A 48 -3.04 15.62 1.99
CA LEU A 48 -3.93 16.21 0.98
C LEU A 48 -4.00 17.74 1.06
N VAL A 49 -3.34 18.36 2.04
CA VAL A 49 -3.44 19.80 2.33
C VAL A 49 -3.07 20.68 1.13
N HIS A 50 -2.13 20.23 0.28
CA HIS A 50 -1.74 20.95 -0.94
C HIS A 50 -2.82 20.93 -2.03
N LEU A 51 -3.92 20.21 -1.81
CA LEU A 51 -5.08 20.09 -2.69
C LEU A 51 -6.34 20.74 -2.11
N ASP A 52 -6.29 21.37 -0.93
CA ASP A 52 -7.47 21.94 -0.26
C ASP A 52 -8.20 22.99 -1.13
N ASP A 53 -7.47 23.72 -1.97
CA ASP A 53 -8.00 24.72 -2.90
C ASP A 53 -8.33 24.15 -4.29
N ASP A 54 -8.09 22.86 -4.56
CA ASP A 54 -8.43 22.23 -5.84
C ASP A 54 -9.90 21.77 -5.83
N PRO A 55 -10.79 22.41 -6.61
CA PRO A 55 -12.23 22.10 -6.58
C PRO A 55 -12.56 20.70 -7.10
N ARG A 56 -11.59 20.00 -7.72
CA ARG A 56 -11.76 18.63 -8.21
C ARG A 56 -11.67 17.60 -7.09
N VAL A 57 -11.11 17.96 -5.92
CA VAL A 57 -10.89 17.03 -4.81
C VAL A 57 -11.95 17.20 -3.74
N ARG A 58 -12.52 16.08 -3.28
CA ARG A 58 -13.46 16.07 -2.17
C ARG A 58 -13.14 14.96 -1.19
N LEU A 59 -12.81 15.32 0.04
CA LEU A 59 -12.65 14.36 1.14
C LEU A 59 -13.99 14.06 1.82
N VAL A 60 -14.37 12.79 1.84
CA VAL A 60 -15.40 12.21 2.69
C VAL A 60 -14.68 11.56 3.87
N GLU A 61 -14.73 12.21 5.02
CA GLU A 61 -14.21 11.62 6.26
C GLU A 61 -15.20 10.58 6.78
N GLY A 62 -14.84 9.30 6.74
CA GLY A 62 -15.72 8.20 7.11
C GLY A 62 -15.10 6.83 6.91
N ASP A 63 -15.70 5.83 7.55
CA ASP A 63 -15.24 4.45 7.50
C ASP A 63 -15.89 3.68 6.33
N ILE A 64 -15.14 2.81 5.65
CA ILE A 64 -15.68 2.00 4.56
C ILE A 64 -16.74 0.99 5.02
N ARG A 65 -16.82 0.68 6.32
CA ARG A 65 -17.86 -0.16 6.94
C ARG A 65 -19.17 0.61 7.17
N ASP A 66 -19.10 1.94 7.19
CA ASP A 66 -20.28 2.80 7.34
C ASP A 66 -21.03 2.96 6.01
N GLU A 67 -22.33 2.70 6.04
CA GLU A 67 -23.15 2.73 4.82
C GLU A 67 -23.32 4.14 4.26
N ASP A 68 -23.52 5.14 5.14
CA ASP A 68 -23.72 6.52 4.72
C ASP A 68 -22.44 7.10 4.11
N ALA A 69 -21.29 6.82 4.70
CA ALA A 69 -19.98 7.19 4.16
C ALA A 69 -19.72 6.57 2.78
N ARG A 70 -19.98 5.26 2.63
CA ARG A 70 -19.90 4.58 1.31
C ARG A 70 -20.83 5.22 0.29
N ASN A 71 -22.08 5.49 0.66
CA ASN A 71 -23.06 6.09 -0.24
C ASN A 71 -22.68 7.51 -0.67
N ALA A 72 -22.19 8.32 0.26
CA ALA A 72 -21.70 9.68 -0.01
C ALA A 72 -20.44 9.70 -0.87
N ALA A 73 -19.59 8.68 -0.74
CA ALA A 73 -18.35 8.56 -1.50
C ALA A 73 -18.58 8.02 -2.92
N LEU A 74 -19.41 6.97 -3.06
CA LEU A 74 -19.63 6.31 -4.33
C LEU A 74 -20.36 7.19 -5.35
N GLY A 75 -21.32 8.03 -4.93
CA GLY A 75 -21.98 9.00 -5.80
C GLY A 75 -22.26 8.49 -7.23
N ASP A 76 -21.83 9.25 -8.23
CA ASP A 76 -21.84 8.88 -9.65
C ASP A 76 -20.40 8.73 -10.18
N VAL A 77 -19.55 7.95 -9.49
CA VAL A 77 -18.16 7.71 -9.92
C VAL A 77 -18.05 6.66 -11.02
N ASP A 78 -17.12 6.86 -11.94
CA ASP A 78 -16.81 5.94 -13.04
C ASP A 78 -15.83 4.85 -12.60
N VAL A 79 -14.83 5.21 -11.80
CA VAL A 79 -13.74 4.31 -11.39
C VAL A 79 -13.56 4.34 -9.88
N VAL A 80 -13.42 3.16 -9.28
CA VAL A 80 -13.10 3.01 -7.86
C VAL A 80 -11.70 2.40 -7.71
N TYR A 81 -10.85 3.07 -6.94
CA TYR A 81 -9.59 2.55 -6.43
C TYR A 81 -9.74 2.24 -4.94
N HIS A 82 -9.75 0.95 -4.61
CA HIS A 82 -9.93 0.51 -3.23
C HIS A 82 -8.59 0.18 -2.55
N LEU A 83 -8.06 1.15 -1.78
CA LEU A 83 -6.82 1.01 -1.00
C LEU A 83 -7.04 0.97 0.52
N ALA A 84 -8.20 1.42 1.02
CA ALA A 84 -8.49 1.47 2.46
C ALA A 84 -8.33 0.08 3.10
N CYS A 85 -7.42 -0.03 4.06
CA CYS A 85 -7.16 -1.25 4.82
C CYS A 85 -6.41 -0.95 6.12
N LEU A 86 -6.40 -1.94 7.03
CA LEU A 86 -5.51 -2.02 8.18
C LEU A 86 -4.36 -2.99 7.86
N GLY A 87 -3.13 -2.63 8.24
CA GLY A 87 -1.90 -3.33 7.83
C GLY A 87 -1.61 -4.65 8.56
N VAL A 88 -0.48 -5.28 8.17
CA VAL A 88 -0.03 -6.60 8.69
C VAL A 88 0.09 -6.60 10.21
N ARG A 89 0.79 -5.62 10.80
CA ARG A 89 1.08 -5.63 12.24
C ARG A 89 -0.17 -5.45 13.08
N HIS A 90 -1.09 -4.57 12.66
CA HIS A 90 -2.41 -4.43 13.27
C HIS A 90 -3.15 -5.77 13.34
N SER A 91 -3.06 -6.59 12.29
CA SER A 91 -3.73 -7.90 12.24
C SER A 91 -3.20 -8.91 13.26
N LEU A 92 -2.01 -8.70 13.83
CA LEU A 92 -1.40 -9.62 14.80
C LEU A 92 -1.98 -9.43 16.20
N HIS A 93 -2.38 -8.21 16.58
CA HIS A 93 -3.01 -7.93 17.87
C HIS A 93 -4.52 -7.66 17.77
N GLU A 94 -5.02 -7.18 16.63
CA GLU A 94 -6.45 -6.89 16.39
C GLU A 94 -7.00 -7.57 15.12
N PRO A 95 -6.99 -8.92 15.05
CA PRO A 95 -7.39 -9.67 13.86
C PRO A 95 -8.87 -9.49 13.48
N MET A 96 -9.76 -9.30 14.45
CA MET A 96 -11.20 -9.13 14.19
C MET A 96 -11.51 -7.80 13.52
N GLU A 97 -10.87 -6.72 13.97
CA GLU A 97 -11.00 -5.43 13.33
C GLU A 97 -10.39 -5.44 11.93
N ASN A 98 -9.21 -6.05 11.78
CA ASN A 98 -8.55 -6.21 10.49
C ASN A 98 -9.47 -6.92 9.47
N HIS A 99 -10.11 -8.02 9.88
CA HIS A 99 -11.10 -8.72 9.05
C HIS A 99 -12.29 -7.84 8.68
N SER A 100 -12.89 -7.14 9.65
CA SER A 100 -14.07 -6.29 9.40
C SER A 100 -13.76 -5.16 8.41
N VAL A 101 -12.59 -4.52 8.52
CA VAL A 101 -12.19 -3.48 7.56
C VAL A 101 -11.83 -4.09 6.20
N ASN A 102 -10.90 -5.05 6.19
CA ASN A 102 -10.25 -5.49 4.94
C ASN A 102 -11.07 -6.49 4.12
N ALA A 103 -11.95 -7.28 4.74
CA ALA A 103 -12.76 -8.27 4.04
C ALA A 103 -14.23 -7.85 3.95
N GLU A 104 -14.87 -7.58 5.10
CA GLU A 104 -16.27 -7.18 5.13
C GLU A 104 -16.48 -5.82 4.45
N GLY A 105 -15.70 -4.81 4.80
CA GLY A 105 -15.75 -3.49 4.17
C GLY A 105 -15.53 -3.53 2.66
N THR A 106 -14.58 -4.35 2.19
CA THR A 106 -14.36 -4.59 0.75
C THR A 106 -15.59 -5.18 0.06
N LEU A 107 -16.22 -6.20 0.66
CA LEU A 107 -17.42 -6.81 0.08
C LEU A 107 -18.58 -5.81 0.02
N GLN A 108 -18.79 -5.03 1.07
CA GLN A 108 -19.82 -3.99 1.11
C GLN A 108 -19.60 -2.91 0.05
N LEU A 109 -18.35 -2.47 -0.13
CA LEU A 109 -17.99 -1.48 -1.15
C LEU A 109 -18.20 -2.03 -2.57
N LEU A 110 -17.83 -3.28 -2.84
CA LEU A 110 -18.10 -3.95 -4.12
C LEU A 110 -19.60 -4.02 -4.42
N GLN A 111 -20.44 -4.35 -3.44
CA GLN A 111 -21.90 -4.36 -3.63
C GLN A 111 -22.44 -2.96 -3.92
N GLY A 112 -21.97 -1.93 -3.22
CA GLY A 112 -22.35 -0.54 -3.46
C GLY A 112 -21.94 -0.06 -4.85
N ALA A 113 -20.70 -0.33 -5.26
CA ALA A 113 -20.17 0.02 -6.58
C ALA A 113 -20.95 -0.67 -7.71
N LYS A 114 -21.26 -1.96 -7.55
CA LYS A 114 -22.12 -2.71 -8.47
C LYS A 114 -23.52 -2.09 -8.57
N GLY A 115 -24.14 -1.75 -7.45
CA GLY A 115 -25.48 -1.15 -7.40
C GLY A 115 -25.59 0.20 -8.13
N ARG A 116 -24.46 0.90 -8.30
CA ARG A 116 -24.36 2.19 -8.99
C ARG A 116 -23.84 2.08 -10.42
N GLY A 117 -23.47 0.88 -10.87
CA GLY A 117 -22.96 0.68 -12.23
C GLY A 117 -21.57 1.30 -12.45
N VAL A 118 -20.70 1.31 -11.42
CA VAL A 118 -19.29 1.72 -11.56
C VAL A 118 -18.64 0.99 -12.72
N ASN A 119 -18.00 1.74 -13.63
CA ASN A 119 -17.43 1.20 -14.87
C ASN A 119 -16.24 0.28 -14.59
N ARG A 120 -15.39 0.62 -13.61
CA ARG A 120 -14.24 -0.20 -13.20
C ARG A 120 -13.95 -0.13 -11.71
N PHE A 121 -13.67 -1.29 -11.11
CA PHE A 121 -13.25 -1.41 -9.71
C PHE A 121 -11.86 -2.03 -9.60
N ILE A 122 -10.89 -1.25 -9.13
CA ILE A 122 -9.51 -1.68 -8.92
C ILE A 122 -9.33 -2.01 -7.43
N TYR A 123 -9.17 -3.29 -7.13
CA TYR A 123 -8.86 -3.78 -5.80
C TYR A 123 -7.35 -3.83 -5.60
N VAL A 124 -6.82 -2.99 -4.71
CA VAL A 124 -5.41 -3.01 -4.35
C VAL A 124 -5.22 -4.04 -3.24
N SER A 125 -4.77 -5.23 -3.62
CA SER A 125 -4.42 -6.36 -2.74
C SER A 125 -3.02 -6.17 -2.13
N THR A 126 -2.25 -7.24 -1.98
CA THR A 126 -0.90 -7.26 -1.40
C THR A 126 -0.16 -8.53 -1.82
N SER A 127 1.17 -8.50 -1.82
CA SER A 127 2.01 -9.70 -1.93
C SER A 127 1.90 -10.65 -0.71
N GLU A 128 1.45 -10.16 0.44
CA GLU A 128 1.24 -10.97 1.66
C GLU A 128 0.19 -12.09 1.50
N VAL A 129 -0.62 -12.06 0.42
CA VAL A 129 -1.55 -13.15 0.08
C VAL A 129 -0.83 -14.44 -0.29
N PHE A 130 0.44 -14.35 -0.71
CA PHE A 130 1.20 -15.52 -1.14
C PHE A 130 1.82 -16.29 0.02
N GLY A 131 2.16 -15.62 1.13
CA GLY A 131 3.09 -16.15 2.13
C GLY A 131 4.51 -16.25 1.58
N THR A 132 5.32 -17.16 2.12
CA THR A 132 6.70 -17.35 1.63
C THR A 132 6.75 -17.98 0.24
N ALA A 133 7.64 -17.46 -0.61
CA ALA A 133 7.89 -17.98 -1.95
C ALA A 133 8.19 -19.49 -1.92
N GLN A 134 7.38 -20.26 -2.66
CA GLN A 134 7.65 -21.66 -2.98
C GLN A 134 8.52 -21.78 -4.23
N TYR A 135 8.41 -20.79 -5.13
CA TYR A 135 9.33 -20.53 -6.22
C TYR A 135 9.46 -19.02 -6.43
N ALA A 136 10.55 -18.60 -7.07
CA ALA A 136 10.81 -17.19 -7.35
C ALA A 136 11.38 -17.02 -8.77
N PRO A 137 11.04 -15.93 -9.49
CA PRO A 137 10.06 -14.92 -9.07
C PRO A 137 8.62 -15.48 -9.02
N MET A 138 7.77 -14.85 -8.21
CA MET A 138 6.40 -15.29 -7.93
C MET A 138 5.48 -14.69 -9.00
N ASP A 139 4.98 -15.52 -9.91
CA ASP A 139 3.96 -15.14 -10.89
C ASP A 139 2.54 -15.16 -10.27
N GLU A 140 1.53 -14.73 -11.01
CA GLU A 140 0.16 -14.65 -10.49
C GLU A 140 -0.50 -16.02 -10.25
N ARG A 141 0.12 -17.10 -10.76
CA ARG A 141 -0.29 -18.49 -10.53
C ARG A 141 0.32 -19.07 -9.26
N HIS A 142 1.24 -18.36 -8.60
CA HIS A 142 1.84 -18.80 -7.35
C HIS A 142 0.73 -19.07 -6.32
N PRO A 143 0.81 -20.18 -5.56
CA PRO A 143 -0.18 -20.49 -4.54
C PRO A 143 -0.35 -19.34 -3.55
N THR A 144 -1.59 -19.06 -3.17
CA THR A 144 -1.90 -18.08 -2.12
C THR A 144 -2.03 -18.80 -0.80
N TRP A 145 -1.07 -18.56 0.11
CA TRP A 145 -1.00 -19.19 1.42
C TRP A 145 -0.58 -18.16 2.48
N PRO A 146 -1.48 -17.22 2.84
CA PRO A 146 -1.13 -16.11 3.71
C PRO A 146 -0.76 -16.56 5.12
N GLU A 147 0.29 -15.94 5.69
CA GLU A 147 0.80 -16.21 7.04
C GLU A 147 0.03 -15.44 8.15
N THR A 148 -0.77 -14.44 7.76
CA THR A 148 -1.43 -13.50 8.68
C THR A 148 -2.89 -13.26 8.31
N VAL A 149 -3.67 -12.75 9.27
CA VAL A 149 -5.07 -12.33 9.03
C VAL A 149 -5.15 -11.19 8.02
N TYR A 150 -4.14 -10.33 7.96
CA TYR A 150 -4.02 -9.34 6.89
C TYR A 150 -3.97 -10.00 5.51
N GLY A 151 -3.03 -10.92 5.28
CA GLY A 151 -2.93 -11.63 4.00
C GLY A 151 -4.22 -12.38 3.66
N ALA A 152 -4.84 -13.04 4.65
CA ALA A 152 -6.10 -13.77 4.47
C ALA A 152 -7.29 -12.85 4.13
N SER A 153 -7.42 -11.71 4.80
CA SER A 153 -8.49 -10.75 4.54
C SER A 153 -8.34 -10.07 3.18
N LYS A 154 -7.11 -9.75 2.76
CA LYS A 154 -6.83 -9.25 1.40
C LYS A 154 -7.15 -10.30 0.34
N LEU A 155 -6.80 -11.56 0.57
CA LEU A 155 -7.15 -12.67 -0.32
C LEU A 155 -8.68 -12.87 -0.43
N ALA A 156 -9.43 -12.67 0.66
CA ALA A 156 -10.89 -12.67 0.62
C ALA A 156 -11.42 -11.55 -0.30
N GLY A 157 -10.86 -10.34 -0.20
CA GLY A 157 -11.17 -9.24 -1.11
C GLY A 157 -10.91 -9.56 -2.58
N GLU A 158 -9.80 -10.24 -2.90
CA GLU A 158 -9.54 -10.70 -4.27
C GLU A 158 -10.58 -11.72 -4.75
N ALA A 159 -10.97 -12.66 -3.89
CA ALA A 159 -11.99 -13.64 -4.20
C ALA A 159 -13.34 -12.96 -4.47
N TYR A 160 -13.70 -11.94 -3.68
CA TYR A 160 -14.89 -11.13 -3.91
C TYR A 160 -14.84 -10.39 -5.24
N ALA A 161 -13.74 -9.69 -5.55
CA ALA A 161 -13.57 -8.97 -6.82
C ALA A 161 -13.73 -9.92 -8.02
N ARG A 162 -12.99 -11.04 -8.03
CA ARG A 162 -13.10 -12.05 -9.08
C ARG A 162 -14.51 -12.63 -9.19
N ALA A 163 -15.20 -12.87 -8.08
CA ALA A 163 -16.59 -13.32 -8.10
C ALA A 163 -17.52 -12.26 -8.70
N HIS A 164 -17.31 -10.97 -8.42
CA HIS A 164 -18.13 -9.89 -9.01
C HIS A 164 -17.96 -9.81 -10.52
N PHE A 165 -16.73 -9.96 -11.03
CA PHE A 165 -16.51 -10.09 -12.47
C PHE A 165 -17.19 -11.31 -13.06
N ARG A 166 -16.98 -12.50 -12.48
CA ARG A 166 -17.49 -13.77 -13.04
C ARG A 166 -19.01 -13.89 -12.96
N THR A 167 -19.65 -13.37 -11.92
CA THR A 167 -21.08 -13.55 -11.68
C THR A 167 -21.92 -12.37 -12.17
N TYR A 168 -21.40 -11.14 -12.07
CA TYR A 168 -22.16 -9.93 -12.39
C TYR A 168 -21.63 -9.17 -13.61
N GLY A 169 -20.50 -9.58 -14.20
CA GLY A 169 -19.90 -8.89 -15.34
C GLY A 169 -19.31 -7.52 -14.99
N MET A 170 -19.11 -7.22 -13.70
CA MET A 170 -18.49 -5.97 -13.25
C MET A 170 -17.00 -5.98 -13.63
N ASP A 171 -16.49 -4.96 -14.30
CA ASP A 171 -15.06 -4.86 -14.63
C ASP A 171 -14.27 -4.63 -13.32
N THR A 172 -13.68 -5.71 -12.81
CA THR A 172 -12.81 -5.66 -11.64
C THR A 172 -11.38 -6.01 -12.03
N VAL A 173 -10.41 -5.30 -11.48
CA VAL A 173 -8.99 -5.62 -11.61
C VAL A 173 -8.40 -5.78 -10.21
N VAL A 174 -7.68 -6.86 -9.98
CA VAL A 174 -6.91 -7.05 -8.74
C VAL A 174 -5.44 -6.72 -9.03
N VAL A 175 -4.82 -5.95 -8.16
CA VAL A 175 -3.38 -5.68 -8.22
C VAL A 175 -2.72 -6.05 -6.90
N ARG A 176 -1.55 -6.68 -6.93
CA ARG A 176 -0.78 -7.11 -5.75
C ARG A 176 0.54 -6.34 -5.67
N PRO A 177 0.57 -5.20 -4.97
CA PRO A 177 1.82 -4.49 -4.72
C PRO A 177 2.81 -5.33 -3.90
N PHE A 178 4.08 -5.30 -4.32
CA PHE A 178 5.24 -5.81 -3.58
C PHE A 178 5.93 -4.61 -2.92
N ASN A 179 6.07 -4.69 -1.60
CA ASN A 179 6.66 -3.72 -0.66
C ASN A 179 6.86 -2.29 -1.22
N THR A 180 5.75 -1.56 -1.38
CA THR A 180 5.81 -0.15 -1.75
C THR A 180 6.49 0.67 -0.67
N TYR A 181 7.36 1.60 -1.04
CA TYR A 181 8.04 2.53 -0.13
C TYR A 181 8.23 3.91 -0.78
N GLY A 182 8.49 4.94 0.02
CA GLY A 182 8.74 6.30 -0.48
C GLY A 182 8.07 7.37 0.39
N PRO A 183 8.07 8.64 -0.03
CA PRO A 183 7.55 9.77 0.74
C PRO A 183 6.13 9.54 1.28
N ARG A 184 5.81 10.03 2.48
CA ARG A 184 4.53 9.82 3.20
C ARG A 184 4.29 8.40 3.73
N SER A 185 5.24 7.48 3.60
CA SER A 185 5.18 6.16 4.25
C SER A 185 5.23 6.28 5.77
N HIS A 186 4.53 5.39 6.46
CA HIS A 186 4.45 5.40 7.92
C HIS A 186 5.74 4.90 8.57
N PHE A 187 6.24 5.62 9.57
CA PHE A 187 7.32 5.17 10.46
C PHE A 187 6.81 4.91 11.88
N GLU A 188 5.65 5.48 12.22
CA GLU A 188 5.07 5.54 13.55
C GLU A 188 4.10 4.39 13.84
N GLY A 189 3.96 4.07 15.12
CA GLY A 189 2.92 3.17 15.61
C GLY A 189 2.85 1.82 14.87
N ASP A 190 1.64 1.30 14.73
CA ASP A 190 1.37 -0.06 14.24
C ASP A 190 1.46 -0.14 12.70
N SER A 191 1.42 1.01 12.03
CA SER A 191 1.59 1.15 10.57
C SER A 191 3.06 1.31 10.16
N GLY A 192 3.97 1.55 11.11
CA GLY A 192 5.39 1.78 10.85
C GLY A 192 6.06 0.68 10.03
N GLU A 193 6.63 1.06 8.88
CA GLU A 193 7.29 0.17 7.93
C GLU A 193 8.80 0.06 8.18
N VAL A 194 9.44 -0.98 7.62
CA VAL A 194 10.86 -1.28 7.90
C VAL A 194 11.81 -0.21 7.34
N LEU A 195 11.61 0.26 6.10
CA LEU A 195 12.47 1.29 5.50
C LEU A 195 12.35 2.62 6.26
N PRO A 196 11.14 3.18 6.49
CA PRO A 196 10.98 4.46 7.20
C PRO A 196 11.51 4.42 8.62
N ARG A 197 11.23 3.35 9.38
CA ARG A 197 11.74 3.18 10.74
C ARG A 197 13.26 3.07 10.78
N THR A 198 13.85 2.36 9.82
CA THR A 198 15.31 2.26 9.70
C THR A 198 15.92 3.63 9.43
N ILE A 199 15.33 4.43 8.53
CA ILE A 199 15.78 5.79 8.24
C ILE A 199 15.71 6.67 9.49
N VAL A 200 14.58 6.70 10.19
CA VAL A 200 14.42 7.51 11.42
C VAL A 200 15.47 7.15 12.47
N ARG A 201 15.71 5.85 12.70
CA ARG A 201 16.74 5.39 13.65
C ARG A 201 18.13 5.86 13.25
N VAL A 202 18.52 5.63 11.99
CA VAL A 202 19.86 5.98 11.49
C VAL A 202 20.10 7.49 11.53
N LEU A 203 19.10 8.29 11.13
CA LEU A 203 19.17 9.76 11.23
C LEU A 203 19.34 10.22 12.68
N ALA A 204 18.70 9.53 13.63
CA ALA A 204 18.87 9.77 15.07
C ALA A 204 20.19 9.24 15.64
N GLY A 205 21.06 8.68 14.81
CA GLY A 205 22.33 8.09 15.23
C GLY A 205 22.19 6.75 15.97
N LEU A 206 21.04 6.12 15.87
CA LEU A 206 20.73 4.81 16.43
C LEU A 206 20.95 3.72 15.38
N ARG A 207 21.44 2.56 15.82
CA ARG A 207 21.67 1.40 14.95
C ARG A 207 20.34 0.88 14.38
N PRO A 208 20.26 0.50 13.09
CA PRO A 208 19.13 -0.24 12.54
C PRO A 208 18.79 -1.48 13.36
N ILE A 209 17.52 -1.87 13.40
CA ILE A 209 17.08 -3.13 14.00
C ILE A 209 16.58 -4.06 12.89
N VAL A 210 17.10 -5.28 12.89
CA VAL A 210 16.68 -6.36 12.02
C VAL A 210 16.04 -7.43 12.88
N PHE A 211 14.79 -7.77 12.60
CA PHE A 211 14.08 -8.84 13.29
C PHE A 211 14.35 -10.17 12.57
N GLY A 212 15.05 -11.09 13.22
CA GLY A 212 15.61 -12.29 12.62
C GLY A 212 17.08 -12.14 12.22
N ASP A 213 17.51 -12.91 11.22
CA ASP A 213 18.91 -12.96 10.74
C ASP A 213 19.23 -11.93 9.63
N GLY A 214 18.22 -11.22 9.13
CA GLY A 214 18.35 -10.21 8.08
C GLY A 214 18.38 -10.75 6.65
N GLU A 215 18.32 -12.07 6.50
CA GLU A 215 18.35 -12.76 5.21
C GLU A 215 16.94 -12.94 4.60
N GLN A 216 15.90 -12.42 5.26
CA GLN A 216 14.60 -12.27 4.63
C GLN A 216 14.66 -11.20 3.54
N THR A 217 14.02 -11.48 2.40
CA THR A 217 14.09 -10.64 1.20
C THR A 217 12.73 -10.13 0.78
N ARG A 218 12.72 -8.96 0.17
CA ARG A 218 11.53 -8.30 -0.38
C ARG A 218 11.84 -7.72 -1.75
N ASP A 219 10.79 -7.52 -2.53
CA ASP A 219 10.78 -6.74 -3.75
C ASP A 219 10.21 -5.36 -3.42
N PHE A 220 11.08 -4.34 -3.43
CA PHE A 220 10.72 -2.98 -3.06
C PHE A 220 10.44 -2.13 -4.30
N MET A 221 9.32 -1.44 -4.30
CA MET A 221 8.91 -0.58 -5.40
C MET A 221 8.60 0.84 -4.92
N HIS A 222 9.15 1.85 -5.59
CA HIS A 222 8.91 3.23 -5.18
C HIS A 222 7.43 3.62 -5.35
N VAL A 223 6.92 4.45 -4.45
CA VAL A 223 5.50 4.86 -4.41
C VAL A 223 5.08 5.63 -5.65
N SER A 224 5.98 6.42 -6.25
CA SER A 224 5.68 7.12 -7.49
C SER A 224 5.35 6.17 -8.63
N ASP A 225 6.10 5.06 -8.75
CA ASP A 225 5.87 4.02 -9.74
C ASP A 225 4.63 3.19 -9.40
N THR A 226 4.40 2.91 -8.11
CA THR A 226 3.17 2.22 -7.66
C THR A 226 1.93 3.03 -8.02
N ALA A 227 1.91 4.32 -7.72
CA ALA A 227 0.80 5.22 -8.07
C ALA A 227 0.64 5.35 -9.60
N ALA A 228 1.74 5.44 -10.36
CA ALA A 228 1.69 5.49 -11.82
C ALA A 228 1.08 4.22 -12.44
N ALA A 229 1.42 3.04 -11.89
CA ALA A 229 0.80 1.79 -12.29
C ALA A 229 -0.70 1.78 -11.99
N LEU A 230 -1.12 2.23 -10.81
CA LEU A 230 -2.54 2.32 -10.45
C LEU A 230 -3.30 3.26 -11.39
N VAL A 231 -2.77 4.45 -11.69
CA VAL A 231 -3.35 5.34 -12.71
C VAL A 231 -3.50 4.62 -14.04
N LEU A 232 -2.46 3.92 -14.51
CA LEU A 232 -2.54 3.16 -15.77
C LEU A 232 -3.64 2.08 -15.76
N LEU A 233 -3.83 1.36 -14.66
CA LEU A 233 -4.90 0.35 -14.52
C LEU A 233 -6.30 0.95 -14.63
N GLY A 234 -6.48 2.25 -14.34
CA GLY A 234 -7.75 2.96 -14.54
C GLY A 234 -8.17 3.03 -15.99
N SER A 235 -7.20 2.97 -16.92
CA SER A 235 -7.46 3.14 -18.35
C SER A 235 -6.95 2.07 -19.28
N ALA A 236 -6.24 1.07 -18.77
CA ALA A 236 -5.81 -0.08 -19.55
C ALA A 236 -7.01 -0.88 -20.09
N GLU A 237 -6.98 -1.20 -21.38
CA GLU A 237 -7.97 -2.07 -22.02
C GLU A 237 -7.55 -3.54 -21.89
N GLY A 238 -8.51 -4.46 -21.96
CA GLY A 238 -8.22 -5.91 -22.02
C GLY A 238 -7.74 -6.56 -20.72
N ILE A 239 -7.81 -5.86 -19.59
CA ILE A 239 -7.38 -6.37 -18.27
C ILE A 239 -8.53 -6.70 -17.31
N ALA A 240 -9.77 -6.60 -17.78
CA ALA A 240 -10.94 -6.86 -16.94
C ALA A 240 -10.94 -8.31 -16.42
N GLY A 241 -11.07 -8.47 -15.10
CA GLY A 241 -11.04 -9.77 -14.43
C GLY A 241 -9.63 -10.29 -14.10
N GLU A 242 -8.58 -9.57 -14.49
CA GLU A 242 -7.20 -9.98 -14.23
C GLU A 242 -6.78 -9.75 -12.78
N THR A 243 -5.79 -10.54 -12.36
CA THR A 243 -5.00 -10.32 -11.15
C THR A 243 -3.58 -10.07 -11.59
N LEU A 244 -2.94 -9.00 -11.12
CA LEU A 244 -1.65 -8.53 -11.62
C LEU A 244 -0.67 -8.28 -10.47
N ASN A 245 0.53 -8.84 -10.55
CA ASN A 245 1.61 -8.50 -9.64
C ASN A 245 2.18 -7.11 -9.98
N LEU A 246 2.46 -6.31 -8.95
CA LEU A 246 3.03 -4.98 -9.08
C LEU A 246 4.28 -4.89 -8.18
N GLY A 247 5.43 -5.24 -8.75
CA GLY A 247 6.72 -5.17 -8.09
C GLY A 247 7.80 -4.68 -9.06
N SER A 248 8.99 -4.46 -8.52
CA SER A 248 10.16 -4.10 -9.30
C SER A 248 10.73 -5.29 -10.08
N GLY A 249 10.56 -6.51 -9.56
CA GLY A 249 11.25 -7.71 -10.04
C GLY A 249 12.68 -7.84 -9.52
N GLU A 250 13.11 -6.96 -8.60
CA GLU A 250 14.42 -6.98 -7.95
C GLU A 250 14.29 -7.41 -6.49
N GLU A 251 15.30 -8.11 -5.97
CA GLU A 251 15.28 -8.70 -4.64
C GLU A 251 16.29 -8.03 -3.72
N VAL A 252 15.85 -7.62 -2.52
CA VAL A 252 16.69 -6.96 -1.51
C VAL A 252 16.50 -7.62 -0.16
N SER A 253 17.60 -7.99 0.51
CA SER A 253 17.57 -8.50 1.89
C SER A 253 17.48 -7.37 2.92
N MET A 254 17.01 -7.66 4.14
CA MET A 254 16.98 -6.64 5.20
C MET A 254 18.38 -6.17 5.58
N ASN A 255 19.39 -7.04 5.49
CA ASN A 255 20.79 -6.68 5.69
C ASN A 255 21.27 -5.65 4.65
N THR A 256 20.96 -5.87 3.36
CA THR A 256 21.27 -4.91 2.29
C THR A 256 20.52 -3.60 2.49
N LEU A 257 19.23 -3.66 2.82
CA LEU A 257 18.40 -2.49 3.12
C LEU A 257 19.02 -1.63 4.22
N CYS A 258 19.44 -2.23 5.35
CA CYS A 258 20.04 -1.49 6.45
C CYS A 258 21.35 -0.83 6.03
N ALA A 259 22.19 -1.53 5.26
CA ALA A 259 23.45 -1.01 4.76
C ALA A 259 23.24 0.17 3.78
N ASP A 260 22.28 0.06 2.87
CA ASP A 260 21.95 1.12 1.91
C ASP A 260 21.39 2.37 2.59
N VAL A 261 20.49 2.20 3.57
CA VAL A 261 19.98 3.33 4.36
C VAL A 261 21.10 3.98 5.17
N ALA A 262 21.96 3.20 5.84
CA ALA A 262 23.10 3.72 6.60
C ALA A 262 24.05 4.54 5.72
N ARG A 263 24.34 4.05 4.50
CA ARG A 263 25.13 4.78 3.50
C ARG A 263 24.46 6.07 3.05
N ALA A 264 23.18 6.02 2.66
CA ALA A 264 22.41 7.17 2.17
C ALA A 264 22.26 8.27 3.25
N ALA A 265 22.13 7.87 4.51
CA ALA A 265 22.08 8.79 5.64
C ALA A 265 23.47 9.34 6.06
N GLY A 266 24.56 8.93 5.42
CA GLY A 266 25.92 9.34 5.77
C GLY A 266 26.44 8.74 7.08
N ARG A 267 25.89 7.58 7.49
CA ARG A 267 26.20 6.87 8.73
C ARG A 267 26.56 5.39 8.50
N PRO A 268 27.53 5.09 7.61
CA PRO A 268 27.94 3.70 7.33
C PRO A 268 28.56 2.99 8.55
N ASP A 269 28.86 3.72 9.63
CA ASP A 269 29.32 3.20 10.91
C ASP A 269 28.22 2.47 11.72
N LEU A 270 26.95 2.69 11.39
CA LEU A 270 25.82 2.13 12.12
C LEU A 270 25.43 0.74 11.60
N GLU A 271 26.14 -0.28 12.07
CA GLU A 271 25.80 -1.67 11.78
C GLU A 271 24.47 -2.10 12.42
N PRO A 272 23.65 -2.94 11.76
CA PRO A 272 22.39 -3.41 12.32
C PRO A 272 22.59 -4.23 13.60
N ILE A 273 21.59 -4.22 14.48
CA ILE A 273 21.43 -5.19 15.57
C ILE A 273 20.31 -6.17 15.22
N HIS A 274 20.47 -7.41 15.65
CA HIS A 274 19.46 -8.44 15.50
C HIS A 274 18.61 -8.56 16.76
N ASP A 275 17.30 -8.70 16.56
CA ASP A 275 16.31 -9.01 17.59
C ASP A 275 15.45 -10.22 17.11
N ASP A 276 14.58 -10.72 17.98
CA ASP A 276 13.72 -11.87 17.69
C ASP A 276 12.90 -11.66 16.40
N ALA A 277 12.71 -12.74 15.64
CA ALA A 277 11.91 -12.69 14.42
C ALA A 277 10.45 -12.30 14.72
N ARG A 278 9.86 -11.48 13.85
CA ARG A 278 8.45 -11.12 13.94
C ARG A 278 7.56 -12.35 13.61
N PRO A 279 6.50 -12.63 14.40
CA PRO A 279 5.54 -13.68 14.06
C PRO A 279 4.88 -13.47 12.69
N GLY A 280 4.75 -14.55 11.92
CA GLY A 280 4.15 -14.52 10.59
C GLY A 280 4.92 -13.66 9.59
N ASP A 281 6.22 -13.43 9.79
CA ASP A 281 7.05 -12.75 8.79
C ASP A 281 7.36 -13.67 7.61
N VAL A 282 7.18 -13.15 6.41
CA VAL A 282 7.46 -13.87 5.19
C VAL A 282 8.97 -13.94 4.97
N ARG A 283 9.51 -15.12 4.62
CA ARG A 283 10.94 -15.25 4.39
C ARG A 283 11.39 -14.59 3.09
N ARG A 284 10.65 -14.80 1.99
CA ARG A 284 11.02 -14.33 0.66
C ARG A 284 9.79 -13.87 -0.12
N LEU A 285 9.80 -12.62 -0.59
CA LEU A 285 8.81 -12.06 -1.53
C LEU A 285 9.56 -11.44 -2.71
N LEU A 286 9.46 -12.06 -3.89
CA LEU A 286 10.02 -11.54 -5.13
C LEU A 286 8.97 -11.68 -6.23
N GLY A 287 8.40 -10.58 -6.71
CA GLY A 287 7.34 -10.61 -7.70
C GLY A 287 7.87 -10.82 -9.11
N ASP A 288 7.11 -11.54 -9.94
CA ASP A 288 7.29 -11.51 -11.40
C ASP A 288 6.37 -10.42 -11.99
N PRO A 289 6.88 -9.27 -12.46
CA PRO A 289 6.05 -8.21 -13.02
C PRO A 289 5.70 -8.44 -14.50
N SER A 290 6.05 -9.60 -15.09
CA SER A 290 5.96 -9.86 -16.54
C SER A 290 4.54 -9.74 -17.09
N LEU A 291 3.51 -10.15 -16.34
CA LEU A 291 2.13 -10.06 -16.82
C LEU A 291 1.65 -8.60 -16.91
N MET A 292 1.81 -7.84 -15.82
CA MET A 292 1.53 -6.39 -15.80
C MET A 292 2.26 -5.67 -16.93
N ALA A 293 3.53 -6.00 -17.10
CA ALA A 293 4.40 -5.51 -18.16
C ALA A 293 3.89 -5.82 -19.58
N SER A 294 3.36 -7.01 -19.80
CA SER A 294 2.88 -7.48 -21.10
C SER A 294 1.53 -6.85 -21.49
N LEU A 295 0.63 -6.68 -20.51
CA LEU A 295 -0.72 -6.18 -20.73
C LEU A 295 -0.78 -4.66 -20.81
N THR A 296 0.10 -3.96 -20.08
CA THR A 296 0.00 -2.49 -19.93
C THR A 296 1.23 -1.74 -20.44
N GLY A 297 2.34 -2.45 -20.72
CA GLY A 297 3.62 -1.84 -21.04
C GLY A 297 4.32 -1.18 -19.85
N PHE A 298 3.73 -1.22 -18.64
CA PHE A 298 4.29 -0.62 -17.45
C PHE A 298 5.65 -1.24 -17.08
N ARG A 299 6.59 -0.39 -16.67
CA ARG A 299 7.84 -0.78 -16.02
C ARG A 299 8.15 0.23 -14.91
N PRO A 300 8.65 -0.22 -13.74
CA PRO A 300 9.20 0.68 -12.72
C PRO A 300 10.36 1.50 -13.32
N ARG A 301 10.55 2.71 -12.82
CA ARG A 301 11.59 3.64 -13.30
C ARG A 301 12.57 4.03 -12.21
N VAL A 302 12.15 3.98 -10.96
CA VAL A 302 12.98 4.33 -9.79
C VAL A 302 13.70 3.08 -9.31
N SER A 303 15.03 3.11 -9.32
CA SER A 303 15.85 2.04 -8.74
C SER A 303 15.72 2.02 -7.21
N PHE A 304 16.00 0.89 -6.57
CA PHE A 304 15.99 0.81 -5.10
C PHE A 304 16.94 1.84 -4.46
N ALA A 305 18.14 2.00 -5.01
CA ALA A 305 19.13 2.95 -4.51
C ALA A 305 18.63 4.41 -4.60
N ASP A 306 18.10 4.81 -5.76
CA ASP A 306 17.61 6.18 -5.95
C ASP A 306 16.41 6.48 -5.04
N GLY A 307 15.50 5.52 -4.86
CA GLY A 307 14.35 5.70 -3.98
C GLY A 307 14.73 5.73 -2.50
N VAL A 308 15.77 5.00 -2.07
CA VAL A 308 16.30 5.11 -0.70
C VAL A 308 16.87 6.51 -0.47
N ASP A 309 17.64 7.04 -1.42
CA ASP A 309 18.18 8.40 -1.34
C ASP A 309 17.04 9.44 -1.27
N ASP A 310 16.01 9.32 -2.11
CA ASP A 310 14.81 10.17 -2.07
C ASP A 310 14.11 10.12 -0.72
N LEU A 311 13.88 8.92 -0.17
CA LEU A 311 13.18 8.78 1.10
C LEU A 311 13.99 9.31 2.28
N VAL A 312 15.31 9.09 2.28
CA VAL A 312 16.20 9.68 3.30
C VAL A 312 16.14 11.20 3.27
N GLU A 313 16.19 11.82 2.08
CA GLU A 313 16.06 13.27 1.93
C GLU A 313 14.67 13.78 2.33
N TRP A 314 13.61 13.03 2.03
CA TRP A 314 12.27 13.36 2.49
C TRP A 314 12.17 13.36 4.03
N PHE A 315 12.77 12.39 4.71
CA PHE A 315 12.78 12.34 6.17
C PHE A 315 13.66 13.43 6.80
N LYS A 316 14.76 13.82 6.16
CA LYS A 316 15.62 14.93 6.64
C LYS A 316 14.92 16.29 6.53
N ASN A 317 14.21 16.51 5.43
CA ASN A 317 13.62 17.82 5.08
C ASN A 317 12.11 17.88 5.31
N GLY A 318 11.52 16.80 5.83
CA GLY A 318 10.09 16.63 6.02
C GLY A 318 9.50 17.53 7.10
N PRO A 319 8.17 17.57 7.20
CA PRO A 319 7.47 18.47 8.12
C PRO A 319 7.59 18.04 9.59
N THR A 320 7.99 16.79 9.87
CA THR A 320 8.10 16.25 11.21
C THR A 320 9.56 16.28 11.70
N PRO A 321 9.87 17.00 12.79
CA PRO A 321 11.22 17.02 13.34
C PRO A 321 11.70 15.63 13.78
N LEU A 322 12.99 15.34 13.62
CA LEU A 322 13.57 14.04 13.95
C LEU A 322 13.31 13.58 15.39
N ASP A 323 13.44 14.49 16.35
CA ASP A 323 13.19 14.17 17.76
C ASP A 323 11.74 13.69 17.99
N ASP A 324 10.76 14.32 17.32
CA ASP A 324 9.36 13.87 17.38
C ASP A 324 9.20 12.49 16.71
N MET A 325 9.82 12.29 15.54
CA MET A 325 9.76 11.00 14.84
C MET A 325 10.25 9.85 15.73
N VAL A 326 11.39 10.03 16.40
CA VAL A 326 11.96 9.02 17.30
C VAL A 326 10.98 8.63 18.41
N THR A 327 10.27 9.59 19.01
CA THR A 327 9.30 9.29 20.08
C THR A 327 8.08 8.49 19.62
N ARG A 328 7.76 8.55 18.31
CA ARG A 328 6.59 7.91 17.72
C ARG A 328 6.89 6.52 17.14
N VAL A 329 8.17 6.15 17.00
CA VAL A 329 8.57 4.80 16.59
C VAL A 329 8.29 3.81 17.71
N LYS A 330 7.48 2.78 17.41
CA LYS A 330 7.34 1.59 18.26
C LYS A 330 8.16 0.46 17.65
N GLU A 331 9.11 -0.10 18.40
CA GLU A 331 10.02 -1.09 17.80
C GLU A 331 9.33 -2.42 17.48
N ARG A 332 8.62 -2.98 18.46
CA ARG A 332 7.81 -4.18 18.28
C ARG A 332 6.34 -3.81 18.08
N ASN A 333 6.07 -3.10 16.97
CA ASN A 333 4.74 -2.55 16.66
C ASN A 333 3.65 -3.57 16.27
N TRP A 334 3.92 -4.86 16.49
CA TRP A 334 2.96 -5.96 16.37
C TRP A 334 2.53 -6.52 17.73
N GLU A 335 3.20 -6.13 18.81
CA GLU A 335 2.80 -6.49 20.17
C GLU A 335 1.67 -5.55 20.60
N ALA A 336 0.61 -6.12 21.19
CA ALA A 336 -0.44 -5.30 21.80
C ALA A 336 0.22 -4.39 22.85
N THR A 337 -0.07 -3.08 22.82
CA THR A 337 0.28 -2.23 23.96
C THR A 337 -0.48 -2.76 25.16
N GLU A 338 0.23 -3.25 26.19
CA GLU A 338 -0.41 -3.59 27.47
C GLU A 338 -1.20 -2.35 27.92
N VAL A 339 -2.53 -2.45 27.91
CA VAL A 339 -3.35 -1.47 28.61
C VAL A 339 -3.07 -1.74 30.08
N PRO A 340 -2.49 -0.79 30.85
CA PRO A 340 -2.33 -0.99 32.27
C PRO A 340 -3.72 -1.22 32.87
N VAL A 341 -3.91 -2.39 33.47
CA VAL A 341 -5.13 -2.74 34.23
C VAL A 341 -5.24 -1.85 35.46
#